data_AF-A0A5C6E747-F1
#
_entry.id   AF-A0A5C6E747-F1
#
_cell.length_a   1.000
_cell.length_b   1.000
_cell.length_c   1.000
_cell.angle_alpha   90.00
_cell.angle_beta   90.00
_cell.angle_gamma   90.00
#
_symmetry.space_group_name_H-M   'P 1'
#
loop_
_entity.id
_entity.type
_entity.pdbx_description
1 polymer ?
#
loop_
_entity_poly.entity_id
_entity_poly.type
_entity_poly.pdbx_seq_one_letter_code
_entity_poly.pdbx_strand_id
1 'polypeptide(L)'
;MSARGSLVSNPSKRPKLISESKRYIPLLWLGMLSLEDIDNDDCGAFEIDRVTAIERAERNLPFLTAVFPNLPFEDSARSLLDRLRKLRSDNIGIDITELVEPDPPNPGLQDALVAIAAQNHKYSLSIPARNVENPATGDMIKVKAQKIASTQDMLLRVCWLTPHELDEFDDEELRDIVSGYIWK
;
A
#
# COMPACT_ATOMS: atom_id res chain seq x y z
N MET A 1 -28.38 47.42 -7.43
CA MET A 1 -27.71 46.89 -6.23
C MET A 1 -28.43 45.61 -5.84
N SER A 2 -27.84 44.44 -5.61
CA SER A 2 -26.50 43.87 -5.81
C SER A 2 -26.67 42.35 -5.75
N ALA A 3 -25.75 41.64 -6.40
CA ALA A 3 -25.72 40.19 -6.55
C ALA A 3 -25.58 39.40 -5.22
N ARG A 4 -26.00 38.12 -5.27
CA ARG A 4 -25.32 36.90 -4.77
C ARG A 4 -26.39 35.79 -4.77
N GLY A 5 -26.51 34.98 -5.82
CA GLY A 5 -25.42 34.16 -6.34
C GLY A 5 -25.11 33.09 -5.30
N SER A 6 -26.06 32.19 -5.02
CA SER A 6 -25.79 31.00 -4.22
C SER A 6 -24.79 30.17 -5.03
N LEU A 7 -23.56 30.16 -4.54
CA LEU A 7 -22.47 29.34 -5.02
C LEU A 7 -22.97 27.90 -5.13
N VAL A 8 -23.21 27.48 -6.37
CA VAL A 8 -23.10 26.08 -6.74
C VAL A 8 -21.64 25.73 -6.46
N SER A 9 -21.36 25.20 -5.27
CA SER A 9 -20.09 24.56 -5.02
C SER A 9 -20.02 23.43 -6.03
N ASN A 10 -19.18 23.63 -7.06
CA ASN A 10 -18.76 22.57 -7.97
C ASN A 10 -18.55 21.30 -7.14
N PRO A 11 -19.10 20.13 -7.55
CA PRO A 11 -18.59 18.89 -7.00
C PRO A 11 -17.09 18.93 -7.29
N SER A 12 -16.28 19.06 -6.24
CA SER A 12 -14.85 18.82 -6.36
C SER A 12 -14.75 17.49 -7.09
N LYS A 13 -14.05 17.49 -8.23
CA LYS A 13 -13.75 16.29 -8.98
C LYS A 13 -13.03 15.39 -7.98
N ARG A 14 -13.77 14.50 -7.30
CA ARG A 14 -13.15 13.43 -6.53
C ARG A 14 -12.19 12.77 -7.52
N PRO A 15 -10.89 12.68 -7.22
CA PRO A 15 -10.01 11.85 -8.02
C PRO A 15 -10.72 10.50 -8.19
N LYS A 16 -10.82 10.02 -9.43
CA LYS A 16 -11.47 8.73 -9.71
C LYS A 16 -10.60 7.66 -9.06
N LEU A 17 -10.94 7.33 -7.82
CA LEU A 17 -10.32 6.26 -7.07
C LEU A 17 -10.63 4.96 -7.82
N ILE A 18 -9.59 4.34 -8.36
CA ILE A 18 -9.67 3.05 -9.05
C ILE A 18 -8.63 2.17 -8.38
N SER A 19 -8.84 1.98 -7.08
CA SER A 19 -8.62 0.76 -6.33
C SER A 19 -8.84 1.11 -4.85
N GLU A 20 -9.73 0.39 -4.17
CA GLU A 20 -9.98 0.52 -2.72
C GLU A 20 -9.49 -0.75 -2.04
N SER A 21 -8.87 -0.62 -0.86
CA SER A 21 -8.69 -1.74 0.04
C SER A 21 -8.92 -1.29 1.45
N LYS A 22 -9.89 -1.92 2.13
CA LYS A 22 -10.32 -1.54 3.48
C LYS A 22 -9.54 -2.24 4.58
N ARG A 23 -8.70 -3.24 4.24
CA ARG A 23 -8.10 -4.15 5.23
C ARG A 23 -6.59 -4.32 5.08
N TYR A 24 -6.05 -4.03 3.92
CA TYR A 24 -4.63 -4.22 3.61
C TYR A 24 -4.18 -3.22 2.54
N ILE A 25 -2.88 -2.97 2.40
CA ILE A 25 -2.36 -2.17 1.29
C ILE A 25 -2.09 -3.10 0.11
N PRO A 26 -2.69 -2.91 -1.09
CA PRO A 26 -2.37 -3.75 -2.23
C PRO A 26 -0.89 -3.69 -2.59
N LEU A 27 -0.28 -4.85 -2.81
CA LEU A 27 1.18 -4.96 -2.94
C LEU A 27 1.74 -4.12 -4.11
N LEU A 28 1.00 -4.02 -5.22
CA LEU A 28 1.45 -3.24 -6.38
C LEU A 28 1.48 -1.73 -6.09
N TRP A 29 0.67 -1.23 -5.16
CA TRP A 29 0.64 0.20 -4.83
C TRP A 29 1.97 0.66 -4.22
N LEU A 30 2.64 -0.21 -3.44
CA LEU A 30 4.00 0.07 -2.95
C LEU A 30 4.99 0.26 -4.10
N GLY A 31 4.77 -0.39 -5.24
CA GLY A 31 5.56 -0.21 -6.46
C GLY A 31 5.26 1.07 -7.24
N MET A 32 4.13 1.74 -6.98
CA MET A 32 3.72 3.01 -7.61
C MET A 32 4.26 4.23 -6.86
N LEU A 33 4.39 4.10 -5.54
CA LEU A 33 4.89 5.15 -4.65
C LEU A 33 6.42 5.25 -4.67
N SER A 34 6.92 6.42 -4.27
CA SER A 34 8.32 6.75 -4.05
C SER A 34 8.49 7.46 -2.71
N LEU A 35 9.73 7.55 -2.24
CA LEU A 35 10.03 8.25 -0.98
C LEU A 35 9.61 9.72 -1.03
N GLU A 36 9.75 10.37 -2.19
CA GLU A 36 9.32 11.75 -2.40
C GLU A 36 7.79 11.91 -2.24
N ASP A 37 7.00 10.87 -2.49
CA ASP A 37 5.53 10.95 -2.29
C ASP A 37 5.17 10.90 -0.80
N ILE A 38 5.99 10.25 0.03
CA ILE A 38 5.79 10.20 1.50
C ILE A 38 6.25 11.48 2.18
N ASP A 39 7.39 12.03 1.76
CA ASP A 39 7.97 13.24 2.38
C ASP A 39 7.07 14.49 2.22
N ASN A 40 6.05 14.42 1.34
CA ASN A 40 5.10 15.49 1.06
C ASN A 40 3.74 15.34 1.77
N ASP A 41 3.41 14.18 2.36
CA ASP A 41 2.11 13.94 3.01
C ASP A 41 2.24 13.01 4.24
N ASP A 42 2.01 13.57 5.44
CA ASP A 42 2.07 12.84 6.72
C ASP A 42 0.82 11.98 6.99
N CYS A 43 -0.21 12.05 6.13
CA CYS A 43 -1.51 11.45 6.43
C CYS A 43 -1.79 10.13 5.69
N GLY A 44 -0.92 9.66 4.79
CA GLY A 44 -1.15 8.38 4.08
C GLY A 44 -2.15 8.47 2.93
N ALA A 45 -2.48 9.68 2.48
CA ALA A 45 -3.21 9.94 1.23
C ALA A 45 -2.22 10.50 0.20
N PHE A 46 -2.24 9.96 -1.02
CA PHE A 46 -1.29 10.32 -2.07
C PHE A 46 -2.03 10.63 -3.37
N GLU A 47 -1.69 11.74 -4.01
CA GLU A 47 -2.08 12.04 -5.38
C GLU A 47 -0.82 12.02 -6.27
N ILE A 48 -0.75 11.03 -7.15
CA ILE A 48 0.42 10.78 -7.99
C ILE A 48 0.07 10.90 -9.47
N ASP A 49 1.00 11.44 -10.26
CA ASP A 49 0.88 11.44 -11.72
C ASP A 49 0.75 10.01 -12.23
N ARG A 50 -0.28 9.76 -13.04
CA ARG A 50 -0.64 8.42 -13.48
C ARG A 50 0.43 7.79 -14.35
N VAL A 51 1.06 8.55 -15.24
CA VAL A 51 2.09 8.02 -16.14
C VAL A 51 3.31 7.59 -15.33
N THR A 52 3.74 8.44 -14.40
CA THR A 52 4.83 8.19 -13.47
C THR A 52 4.55 6.98 -12.59
N ALA A 53 3.34 6.85 -12.05
CA ALA A 53 2.92 5.71 -11.24
C ALA A 53 3.00 4.38 -12.01
N ILE A 54 2.52 4.38 -13.27
CA ILE A 54 2.60 3.22 -14.17
C ILE A 54 4.07 2.86 -14.43
N GLU A 55 4.90 3.82 -14.80
CA GLU A 55 6.32 3.59 -15.10
C GLU A 55 7.08 3.02 -13.89
N ARG A 56 6.82 3.55 -12.69
CA ARG A 56 7.40 3.03 -11.44
C ARG A 56 6.94 1.60 -11.16
N ALA A 57 5.65 1.32 -11.28
CA ALA A 57 5.11 -0.02 -11.07
C ALA A 57 5.72 -1.01 -12.06
N GLU A 58 5.85 -0.65 -13.34
CA GLU A 58 6.48 -1.51 -14.35
C GLU A 58 7.96 -1.77 -14.05
N ARG A 59 8.69 -0.74 -13.64
CA ARG A 59 10.11 -0.86 -13.26
C ARG A 59 10.28 -1.80 -12.06
N ASN A 60 9.37 -1.73 -11.08
CA ASN A 60 9.41 -2.51 -9.85
C ASN A 60 8.79 -3.91 -10.00
N LEU A 61 8.02 -4.16 -11.06
CA LEU A 61 7.30 -5.41 -11.27
C LEU A 61 8.19 -6.67 -11.22
N PRO A 62 9.35 -6.74 -11.90
CA PRO A 62 10.19 -7.93 -11.85
C PRO A 62 10.66 -8.27 -10.42
N PHE A 63 10.99 -7.23 -9.64
CA PHE A 63 11.39 -7.39 -8.25
C PHE A 63 10.24 -7.91 -7.39
N LEU A 64 9.06 -7.28 -7.48
CA LEU A 64 7.89 -7.67 -6.69
C LEU A 64 7.41 -9.08 -7.03
N THR A 65 7.40 -9.47 -8.31
CA THR A 65 7.11 -10.84 -8.74
C THR A 65 8.11 -11.85 -8.15
N ALA A 66 9.39 -11.50 -8.09
CA ALA A 66 10.41 -12.36 -7.50
C ALA A 66 10.31 -12.48 -5.97
N VAL A 67 9.82 -11.43 -5.28
CA VAL A 67 9.56 -11.46 -3.83
C VAL A 67 8.32 -12.27 -3.50
N PHE A 68 7.33 -12.32 -4.39
CA PHE A 68 6.06 -13.02 -4.21
C PHE A 68 5.79 -14.08 -5.29
N PRO A 69 6.62 -15.14 -5.39
CA PRO A 69 6.51 -16.12 -6.47
C PRO A 69 5.21 -16.94 -6.44
N ASN A 70 4.54 -17.01 -5.29
CA ASN A 70 3.29 -17.76 -5.10
C ASN A 70 2.03 -16.93 -5.37
N LEU A 71 2.17 -15.63 -5.62
CA LEU A 71 1.05 -14.76 -5.95
C LEU A 71 0.91 -14.60 -7.46
N PRO A 72 -0.31 -14.37 -7.99
CA PRO A 72 -0.54 -14.06 -9.41
C PRO A 72 -0.10 -12.62 -9.73
N PHE A 73 1.13 -12.26 -9.35
CA PHE A 73 1.59 -10.88 -9.28
C PHE A 73 1.65 -10.24 -10.67
N GLU A 74 2.30 -10.91 -11.62
CA GLU A 74 2.50 -10.37 -12.97
C GLU A 74 1.18 -10.14 -13.70
N ASP A 75 0.30 -11.14 -13.74
CA ASP A 75 -0.99 -11.04 -14.44
C ASP A 75 -1.91 -9.98 -13.81
N SER A 76 -1.98 -9.95 -12.47
CA SER A 76 -2.79 -8.96 -11.74
C SER A 76 -2.26 -7.54 -11.95
N ALA A 77 -0.94 -7.37 -11.89
CA ALA A 77 -0.31 -6.09 -12.13
C ALA A 77 -0.55 -5.59 -13.56
N ARG A 78 -0.34 -6.43 -14.57
CA ARG A 78 -0.60 -6.08 -15.97
C ARG A 78 -2.06 -5.69 -16.20
N SER A 79 -3.00 -6.43 -15.62
CA SER A 79 -4.44 -6.13 -15.68
C SER A 79 -4.76 -4.73 -15.12
N LEU A 80 -4.22 -4.39 -13.95
CA LEU A 80 -4.40 -3.06 -13.35
C LEU A 80 -3.73 -1.96 -14.18
N LEU A 81 -2.48 -2.14 -14.59
CA LEU A 81 -1.74 -1.15 -15.38
C LEU A 81 -2.44 -0.86 -16.72
N ASP A 82 -2.97 -1.87 -17.38
CA ASP A 82 -3.74 -1.70 -18.62
C ASP A 82 -5.05 -0.94 -18.39
N ARG A 83 -5.70 -1.11 -17.24
CA ARG A 83 -6.86 -0.30 -16.86
C ARG A 83 -6.45 1.15 -16.64
N LEU A 84 -5.38 1.39 -15.87
CA LEU A 84 -4.87 2.73 -15.57
C LEU A 84 -4.53 3.51 -16.86
N ARG A 85 -3.87 2.86 -17.83
CA ARG A 85 -3.57 3.45 -19.14
C ARG A 85 -4.81 3.93 -19.91
N LYS A 86 -5.92 3.19 -19.81
CA LYS A 86 -7.17 3.49 -20.51
C LYS A 86 -7.98 4.60 -19.84
N LEU A 87 -7.62 5.02 -18.63
CA LEU A 87 -8.30 6.13 -17.95
C LEU A 87 -8.08 7.45 -18.67
N ARG A 88 -8.98 8.40 -18.42
CA ARG A 88 -8.87 9.79 -18.88
C ARG A 88 -8.44 10.75 -17.76
N SER A 89 -7.86 10.21 -16.69
CA SER A 89 -7.36 10.98 -15.54
C SER A 89 -5.87 11.22 -15.69
N ASP A 90 -5.41 12.39 -15.25
CA ASP A 90 -3.97 12.69 -15.22
C ASP A 90 -3.33 12.11 -13.95
N ASN A 91 -4.07 12.03 -12.84
CA ASN A 91 -3.57 11.53 -11.56
C ASN A 91 -4.32 10.28 -11.08
N ILE A 92 -3.67 9.52 -10.18
CA ILE A 92 -4.21 8.42 -9.38
C ILE A 92 -4.22 8.87 -7.92
N GLY A 93 -5.34 8.63 -7.23
CA GLY A 93 -5.42 8.75 -5.77
C GLY A 93 -5.16 7.41 -5.10
N ILE A 94 -4.29 7.38 -4.10
CA ILE A 94 -4.05 6.23 -3.22
C ILE A 94 -4.32 6.69 -1.79
N ASP A 95 -5.22 6.04 -1.07
CA ASP A 95 -5.51 6.36 0.33
C ASP A 95 -5.28 5.11 1.18
N ILE A 96 -4.32 5.22 2.09
CA ILE A 96 -3.97 4.19 3.08
C ILE A 96 -3.90 4.78 4.49
N THR A 97 -4.52 5.94 4.72
CA THR A 97 -4.50 6.68 6.00
C THR A 97 -4.82 5.78 7.20
N GLU A 98 -5.82 4.90 7.05
CA GLU A 98 -6.28 3.99 8.10
C GLU A 98 -5.36 2.76 8.31
N LEU A 99 -4.33 2.59 7.46
CA LEU A 99 -3.47 1.41 7.40
C LEU A 99 -2.00 1.72 7.70
N VAL A 100 -1.59 2.98 7.94
CA VAL A 100 -0.20 3.28 8.29
C VAL A 100 0.02 3.08 9.79
N GLU A 101 0.97 2.23 10.18
CA GLU A 101 1.36 2.08 11.60
C GLU A 101 2.25 3.26 12.05
N PRO A 102 1.92 3.96 13.16
CA PRO A 102 2.73 5.07 13.67
C PRO A 102 3.87 4.65 14.62
N ASP A 103 3.87 3.41 15.17
CA ASP A 103 4.72 3.08 16.32
C ASP A 103 5.97 2.23 15.99
N PRO A 104 7.20 2.81 16.11
CA PRO A 104 8.43 2.05 16.04
C PRO A 104 8.54 1.08 17.23
N PRO A 105 9.25 -0.06 17.08
CA PRO A 105 10.21 -0.40 16.03
C PRO A 105 9.64 -1.29 14.91
N ASN A 106 8.36 -1.16 14.55
CA ASN A 106 7.81 -1.88 13.40
C ASN A 106 8.26 -1.22 12.09
N PRO A 107 8.53 -2.00 11.01
CA PRO A 107 8.77 -1.40 9.70
C PRO A 107 7.50 -0.69 9.22
N GLY A 108 7.67 0.50 8.67
CA GLY A 108 6.59 1.30 8.10
C GLY A 108 6.63 1.35 6.57
N LEU A 109 5.76 2.18 6.01
CA LEU A 109 5.72 2.45 4.57
C LEU A 109 7.07 2.94 4.03
N GLN A 110 7.78 3.79 4.79
CA GLN A 110 9.10 4.28 4.42
C GLN A 110 10.12 3.14 4.26
N ASP A 111 10.17 2.19 5.20
CA ASP A 111 11.05 1.02 5.11
C ASP A 111 10.75 0.17 3.87
N ALA A 112 9.47 -0.02 3.55
CA ALA A 112 9.03 -0.73 2.36
C ALA A 112 9.52 -0.05 1.08
N LEU A 113 9.33 1.26 0.96
CA LEU A 113 9.76 2.01 -0.22
C LEU A 113 11.29 2.03 -0.37
N VAL A 114 12.04 2.14 0.73
CA VAL A 114 13.51 2.02 0.71
C VAL A 114 13.92 0.65 0.18
N ALA A 115 13.29 -0.43 0.67
CA ALA A 115 13.64 -1.79 0.23
C ALA A 115 13.31 -2.04 -1.24
N ILE A 116 12.17 -1.55 -1.73
CA ILE A 116 11.75 -1.65 -3.15
C ILE A 116 12.70 -0.84 -4.04
N ALA A 117 12.99 0.41 -3.67
CA ALA A 117 13.90 1.28 -4.43
C ALA A 117 15.31 0.68 -4.54
N ALA A 118 15.79 0.02 -3.48
CA ALA A 118 17.07 -0.66 -3.46
C ALA A 118 17.05 -2.08 -4.06
N GLN A 119 15.88 -2.60 -4.48
CA GLN A 119 15.67 -3.99 -4.89
C GLN A 119 16.27 -5.00 -3.89
N ASN A 120 16.13 -4.71 -2.59
CA ASN A 120 16.73 -5.50 -1.55
C ASN A 120 15.90 -6.75 -1.26
N HIS A 121 16.38 -7.93 -1.64
CA HIS A 121 15.73 -9.22 -1.35
C HIS A 121 15.99 -9.76 0.07
N LYS A 122 16.89 -9.13 0.85
CA LYS A 122 17.44 -9.68 2.09
C LYS A 122 17.19 -8.78 3.31
N TYR A 123 16.04 -8.12 3.37
CA TYR A 123 15.68 -7.37 4.57
C TYR A 123 15.53 -8.31 5.77
N SER A 124 16.05 -7.89 6.93
CA SER A 124 15.81 -8.60 8.19
C SER A 124 15.85 -7.63 9.37
N LEU A 125 14.95 -7.82 10.33
CA LEU A 125 14.83 -6.97 11.52
C LEU A 125 14.47 -7.83 12.73
N SER A 126 15.13 -7.59 13.86
CA SER A 126 14.75 -8.19 15.15
C SER A 126 14.04 -7.14 15.99
N ILE A 127 12.78 -7.43 16.33
CA ILE A 127 11.95 -6.59 17.19
C ILE A 127 12.03 -7.17 18.61
N PRO A 128 12.57 -6.44 19.60
CA PRO A 128 12.70 -6.96 20.96
C PRO A 128 11.32 -7.13 21.63
N ALA A 129 11.28 -8.01 22.63
CA ALA A 129 10.10 -8.13 23.49
C ALA A 129 9.88 -6.81 24.24
N ARG A 130 8.61 -6.39 24.36
CA ARG A 130 8.23 -5.13 24.98
C ARG A 130 6.94 -5.28 25.76
N ASN A 131 6.70 -4.40 26.73
CA ASN A 131 5.40 -4.27 27.36
C ASN A 131 4.69 -3.08 26.72
N VAL A 132 3.46 -3.29 26.27
CA VAL A 132 2.61 -2.23 25.71
C VAL A 132 1.28 -2.22 26.45
N GLU A 133 0.63 -1.08 26.49
CA GLU A 133 -0.73 -0.97 27.01
C GLU A 133 -1.72 -1.55 26.00
N ASN A 134 -2.65 -2.38 26.45
CA ASN A 134 -3.75 -2.84 25.61
C ASN A 134 -4.73 -1.68 25.39
N PRO A 135 -4.92 -1.22 24.13
CA PRO A 135 -5.77 -0.06 23.87
C PRO A 135 -7.25 -0.30 24.23
N ALA A 136 -7.70 -1.55 24.32
CA ALA A 136 -9.08 -1.89 24.67
C ALA A 136 -9.32 -2.00 26.19
N THR A 137 -8.30 -2.40 26.97
CA THR A 137 -8.47 -2.68 28.42
C THR A 137 -7.65 -1.77 29.33
N GLY A 138 -6.62 -1.10 28.81
CA GLY A 138 -5.64 -0.34 29.58
C GLY A 138 -4.61 -1.20 30.34
N ASP A 139 -4.67 -2.53 30.21
CA ASP A 139 -3.74 -3.42 30.91
C ASP A 139 -2.39 -3.48 30.18
N MET A 140 -1.30 -3.54 30.94
CA MET A 140 0.03 -3.80 30.38
C MET A 140 0.14 -5.25 29.91
N ILE A 141 0.28 -5.45 28.61
CA ILE A 141 0.50 -6.76 27.98
C ILE A 141 1.95 -6.92 27.54
N LYS A 142 2.48 -8.14 27.68
CA LYS A 142 3.83 -8.49 27.23
C LYS A 142 3.78 -8.98 25.79
N VAL A 143 4.32 -8.18 24.88
CA VAL A 143 4.54 -8.54 23.48
C VAL A 143 5.86 -9.31 23.39
N LYS A 144 5.81 -10.50 22.78
CA LYS A 144 7.01 -11.33 22.57
C LYS A 144 7.92 -10.71 21.53
N ALA A 145 9.21 -11.05 21.58
CA ALA A 145 10.15 -10.68 20.52
C ALA A 145 9.68 -11.28 19.18
N GLN A 146 9.85 -10.52 18.11
CA GLN A 146 9.48 -10.91 16.75
C GLN A 146 10.68 -10.76 15.83
N LYS A 147 10.75 -11.58 14.78
CA LYS A 147 11.78 -11.49 13.76
C LYS A 147 11.12 -11.39 12.39
N ILE A 148 11.52 -10.38 11.64
CA ILE A 148 11.23 -10.25 10.21
C ILE A 148 12.44 -10.84 9.50
N ALA A 149 12.24 -11.94 8.78
CA ALA A 149 13.33 -12.75 8.24
C ALA A 149 13.64 -12.44 6.78
N SER A 150 12.73 -11.79 6.08
CA SER A 150 12.85 -11.49 4.65
C SER A 150 12.18 -10.18 4.27
N THR A 151 12.46 -9.70 3.06
CA THR A 151 11.73 -8.59 2.43
C THR A 151 10.26 -8.92 2.22
N GLN A 152 9.95 -10.18 1.89
CA GLN A 152 8.56 -10.64 1.76
C GLN A 152 7.79 -10.44 3.06
N ASP A 153 8.35 -10.89 4.20
CA ASP A 153 7.72 -10.73 5.52
C ASP A 153 7.51 -9.26 5.89
N MET A 154 8.49 -8.42 5.56
CA MET A 154 8.41 -6.98 5.81
C MET A 154 7.29 -6.35 5.00
N LEU A 155 7.22 -6.62 3.69
CA LEU A 155 6.20 -6.06 2.81
C LEU A 155 4.80 -6.53 3.20
N LEU A 156 4.62 -7.83 3.53
CA LEU A 156 3.34 -8.32 4.02
C LEU A 156 2.91 -7.62 5.30
N ARG A 157 3.84 -7.41 6.25
CA ARG A 157 3.54 -6.71 7.49
C ARG A 157 3.11 -5.26 7.26
N VAL A 158 3.82 -4.52 6.42
CA VAL A 158 3.45 -3.15 6.04
C VAL A 158 2.07 -3.14 5.36
N CYS A 159 1.76 -4.17 4.60
CA CYS A 159 0.46 -4.35 3.97
C CYS A 159 -0.63 -4.89 4.90
N TRP A 160 -0.39 -5.11 6.20
CA TRP A 160 -1.35 -5.74 7.13
C TRP A 160 -1.78 -7.15 6.71
N LEU A 161 -0.84 -7.91 6.17
CA LEU A 161 -1.02 -9.30 5.77
C LEU A 161 -0.02 -10.18 6.51
N THR A 162 -0.39 -11.44 6.68
CA THR A 162 0.46 -12.51 7.19
C THR A 162 0.61 -13.60 6.14
N PRO A 163 1.71 -14.37 6.15
CA PRO A 163 1.86 -15.52 5.25
C PRO A 163 0.72 -16.52 5.38
N HIS A 164 0.20 -16.71 6.60
CA HIS A 164 -0.89 -17.66 6.86
C HIS A 164 -2.21 -17.25 6.19
N GLU A 165 -2.55 -15.96 6.20
CA GLU A 165 -3.75 -15.47 5.50
C GLU A 165 -3.68 -15.75 3.99
N LEU A 166 -2.49 -15.64 3.38
CA LEU A 166 -2.31 -15.94 1.96
C LEU A 166 -2.62 -17.40 1.61
N ASP A 167 -2.39 -18.34 2.53
CA ASP A 167 -2.66 -19.75 2.32
C ASP A 167 -4.16 -20.08 2.37
N GLU A 168 -4.98 -19.20 2.95
CA GLU A 168 -6.43 -19.37 3.10
C GLU A 168 -7.22 -18.72 1.96
N PHE A 169 -6.61 -17.79 1.23
CA PHE A 169 -7.26 -17.03 0.17
C PHE A 169 -7.43 -17.81 -1.13
N ASP A 170 -8.55 -17.57 -1.82
CA ASP A 170 -8.78 -18.08 -3.15
C ASP A 170 -8.09 -17.25 -4.25
N ASP A 171 -8.12 -17.72 -5.49
CA ASP A 171 -7.48 -17.06 -6.63
C ASP A 171 -7.97 -15.63 -6.88
N GLU A 172 -9.22 -15.30 -6.53
CA GLU A 172 -9.78 -13.95 -6.68
C GLU A 172 -9.23 -13.03 -5.60
N GLU A 173 -9.25 -13.48 -4.34
CA GLU A 173 -8.68 -12.76 -3.21
C GLU A 173 -7.18 -12.49 -3.38
N LEU A 174 -6.42 -13.47 -3.89
CA LEU A 174 -4.99 -13.29 -4.17
C LEU A 174 -4.72 -12.22 -5.25
N ARG A 175 -5.60 -12.07 -6.24
CA ARG A 175 -5.50 -10.99 -7.25
C ARG A 175 -5.82 -9.62 -6.64
N ASP A 176 -6.81 -9.58 -5.77
CA ASP A 176 -7.20 -8.36 -5.05
C ASP A 176 -6.13 -7.94 -4.04
N ILE A 177 -5.33 -8.86 -3.49
CA ILE A 177 -4.16 -8.53 -2.66
C ILE A 177 -3.05 -7.85 -3.46
N VAL A 178 -2.86 -8.26 -4.71
CA VAL A 178 -1.84 -7.64 -5.57
C VAL A 178 -2.30 -6.27 -6.05
N SER A 179 -3.52 -6.17 -6.57
CA SER A 179 -3.99 -5.01 -7.35
C SER A 179 -5.06 -4.14 -6.64
N GLY A 180 -5.61 -4.62 -5.53
CA GLY A 180 -6.71 -4.01 -4.80
C GLY A 180 -8.05 -4.15 -5.53
N TYR A 181 -9.13 -3.75 -4.85
CA TYR A 181 -10.47 -3.84 -5.42
C TYR A 181 -10.73 -2.69 -6.39
N ILE A 182 -10.84 -3.01 -7.68
CA ILE A 182 -11.22 -2.03 -8.70
C ILE A 182 -12.74 -2.05 -8.88
N TRP A 183 -13.43 -1.02 -8.36
CA TRP A 183 -14.85 -0.78 -8.65
C TRP A 183 -15.11 -0.78 -10.17
N LYS A 184 -16.06 -1.60 -10.62
CA LYS A 184 -16.54 -1.66 -12.01
C LYS A 184 -17.61 -0.61 -12.27
#